data_AF-A0A829D012-F1
#
_entry.id   AF-A0A829D012-F1
#
_cell.length_a   1.000
_cell.length_b   1.000
_cell.length_c   1.000
_cell.angle_alpha   90.00
_cell.angle_beta   90.00
_cell.angle_gamma   90.00
#
_symmetry.space_group_name_H-M   'P 1'
#
loop_
_entity.id
_entity.type
_entity.pdbx_description
1 polymer ?
#
loop_
_entity_poly.entity_id
_entity_poly.type
_entity_poly.pdbx_seq_one_letter_code
_entity_poly.pdbx_strand_id
1 'polypeptide(L)'
;MSFDPYFLRWKVFLKVNKKEKAFRILSKIEETFDYEIVSLTYEEYWKDKSLYEANFRIYLNSKSIENAVFESLLLSQKLGFDWCVVGPIEIQPNQWNFEGVCNQPTFLSLNWANFKIDSE
;
A
#
# COMPACT_ATOMS: atom_id res chain seq x y z
N MET A 1 6.02 -20.57 -19.08
CA MET A 1 6.37 -19.95 -17.80
C MET A 1 5.12 -19.30 -17.27
N SER A 2 4.59 -19.80 -16.16
CA SER A 2 3.64 -19.05 -15.34
C SER A 2 4.42 -17.86 -14.78
N PHE A 3 3.99 -16.64 -15.06
CA PHE A 3 4.49 -15.48 -14.35
C PHE A 3 3.56 -15.29 -13.17
N ASP A 4 4.06 -15.50 -11.97
CA ASP A 4 3.29 -15.22 -10.76
C ASP A 4 3.11 -13.70 -10.68
N PRO A 5 1.86 -13.21 -10.54
CA PRO A 5 1.59 -11.78 -10.58
C PRO A 5 2.22 -11.09 -9.37
N TYR A 6 2.87 -9.96 -9.60
CA TYR A 6 3.29 -9.09 -8.50
C TYR A 6 2.08 -8.44 -7.85
N PHE A 7 2.12 -8.26 -6.53
CA PHE A 7 1.13 -7.49 -5.81
C PHE A 7 1.79 -6.53 -4.83
N LEU A 8 1.07 -5.46 -4.50
CA LEU A 8 1.44 -4.55 -3.42
C LEU A 8 0.67 -4.91 -2.17
N ARG A 9 1.39 -5.17 -1.08
CA ARG A 9 0.82 -5.14 0.26
C ARG A 9 0.90 -3.73 0.78
N TRP A 10 -0.22 -3.21 1.25
CA TRP A 10 -0.33 -1.91 1.87
C TRP A 10 -0.65 -2.07 3.34
N LYS A 11 -0.01 -1.24 4.17
CA LYS A 11 -0.38 -0.99 5.55
C LYS A 11 -0.53 0.51 5.73
N VAL A 12 -1.67 0.94 6.25
CA VAL A 12 -1.96 2.37 6.45
C VAL A 12 -2.56 2.62 7.82
N PHE A 13 -2.28 3.80 8.37
CA PHE A 13 -2.94 4.30 9.56
C PHE A 13 -3.83 5.49 9.20
N LEU A 14 -5.10 5.40 9.57
CA LEU A 14 -6.13 6.40 9.27
C LEU A 14 -6.48 7.17 10.54
N LYS A 15 -6.36 8.50 10.52
CA LYS A 15 -6.75 9.39 11.62
C LYS A 15 -8.26 9.62 11.64
N VAL A 16 -9.01 8.60 12.08
CA VAL A 16 -10.46 8.60 12.16
C VAL A 16 -10.93 7.88 13.43
N ASN A 17 -12.06 8.32 13.97
CA ASN A 17 -12.61 7.80 15.23
C ASN A 17 -13.88 6.93 15.05
N LYS A 18 -14.20 6.55 13.82
CA LYS A 18 -15.38 5.75 13.49
C LYS A 18 -15.07 4.78 12.36
N LYS A 19 -15.51 3.53 12.52
CA LYS A 19 -15.30 2.46 11.54
C LYS A 19 -15.86 2.82 10.15
N GLU A 20 -17.02 3.45 10.10
CA GLU A 20 -17.66 3.85 8.84
C GLU A 20 -16.84 4.92 8.10
N LYS A 21 -16.14 5.79 8.84
CA LYS A 21 -15.22 6.76 8.25
C LYS A 21 -13.97 6.08 7.70
N ALA A 22 -13.41 5.11 8.42
CA ALA A 22 -12.27 4.33 7.94
C ALA A 22 -12.61 3.66 6.59
N PHE A 23 -13.75 2.98 6.52
CA PHE A 23 -14.23 2.36 5.28
C PHE A 23 -14.35 3.36 4.13
N ARG A 24 -14.98 4.52 4.35
CA ARG A 24 -15.10 5.56 3.30
C ARG A 24 -13.76 6.07 2.80
N ILE A 25 -12.74 6.18 3.67
CA ILE A 25 -11.40 6.59 3.24
C ILE A 25 -10.74 5.48 2.42
N LEU A 26 -10.91 4.21 2.81
CA LEU A 26 -10.38 3.06 2.07
C LEU A 26 -11.02 2.95 0.68
N SER A 27 -12.32 3.16 0.54
CA SER A 27 -12.99 3.23 -0.78
C SER A 27 -12.45 4.37 -1.64
N LYS A 28 -12.15 5.53 -1.06
CA LYS A 28 -11.50 6.63 -1.80
C LYS A 28 -10.08 6.28 -2.24
N ILE A 29 -9.34 5.52 -1.45
CA ILE A 29 -8.00 5.04 -1.83
C ILE A 29 -8.12 4.10 -3.02
N GLU A 30 -9.07 3.15 -2.98
CA GLU A 30 -9.39 2.26 -4.11
C GLU A 30 -9.71 3.03 -5.40
N GLU A 31 -10.64 3.99 -5.32
CA GLU A 31 -10.99 4.89 -6.43
C GLU A 31 -9.78 5.70 -6.93
N THR A 32 -8.95 6.20 -6.02
CA THR A 32 -7.76 7.00 -6.38
C THR A 32 -6.72 6.16 -7.10
N PHE A 33 -6.52 4.93 -6.63
CA PHE A 33 -5.61 4.00 -7.24
C PHE A 33 -6.08 3.57 -8.62
N ASP A 34 -7.39 3.46 -8.84
CA ASP A 34 -8.00 2.83 -10.01
C ASP A 34 -7.65 1.33 -10.09
N TYR A 35 -7.64 0.68 -8.92
CA TYR A 35 -7.39 -0.75 -8.74
C TYR A 35 -8.37 -1.29 -7.70
N GLU A 36 -8.76 -2.55 -7.84
CA GLU A 36 -9.50 -3.28 -6.81
C GLU A 36 -8.61 -3.56 -5.59
N ILE A 37 -9.11 -3.20 -4.40
CA ILE A 37 -8.50 -3.55 -3.13
C ILE A 37 -8.99 -4.94 -2.70
N VAL A 38 -8.05 -5.87 -2.51
CA VAL A 38 -8.34 -7.24 -2.06
C VAL A 38 -7.72 -7.52 -0.69
N SER A 39 -8.24 -8.55 0.01
CA SER A 39 -7.76 -8.95 1.34
C SER A 39 -7.75 -7.81 2.37
N LEU A 40 -8.73 -6.89 2.28
CA LEU A 40 -8.84 -5.74 3.17
C LEU A 40 -9.21 -6.18 4.59
N THR A 41 -8.35 -5.82 5.55
CA THR A 41 -8.66 -5.83 6.97
C THR A 41 -8.48 -4.44 7.53
N TYR A 42 -9.35 -4.03 8.46
CA TYR A 42 -9.21 -2.76 9.14
C TYR A 42 -9.86 -2.78 10.52
N GLU A 43 -9.15 -2.26 11.50
CA GLU A 43 -9.56 -2.25 12.91
C GLU A 43 -9.00 -1.04 13.63
N GLU A 44 -9.51 -0.77 14.83
CA GLU A 44 -8.98 0.30 15.66
C GLU A 44 -7.55 -0.06 16.10
N TYR A 45 -6.62 0.88 15.95
CA TYR A 45 -5.23 0.62 16.29
C TYR A 45 -5.06 0.49 17.80
N TRP A 46 -4.38 -0.57 18.23
CA TRP A 46 -4.31 -0.94 19.64
C TRP A 46 -3.54 0.07 20.50
N LYS A 47 -2.53 0.77 19.93
CA LYS A 47 -1.73 1.76 20.68
C LYS A 47 -2.38 3.14 20.75
N ASP A 48 -3.12 3.52 19.70
CA ASP A 48 -3.70 4.85 19.58
C ASP A 48 -5.13 4.74 19.03
N LYS A 49 -6.10 4.95 19.93
CA LYS A 49 -7.53 4.87 19.67
C LYS A 49 -8.06 5.96 18.73
N SER A 50 -7.23 6.95 18.38
CA SER A 50 -7.55 7.93 17.34
C SER A 50 -7.21 7.44 15.92
N LEU A 51 -6.60 6.27 15.80
CA LEU A 51 -6.17 5.68 14.54
C LEU A 51 -6.91 4.37 14.25
N TYR A 52 -7.16 4.13 12.97
CA TYR A 52 -7.48 2.82 12.42
C TYR A 52 -6.27 2.27 11.68
N GLU A 53 -5.92 1.02 11.93
CA GLU A 53 -4.97 0.27 11.12
C GLU A 53 -5.74 -0.42 9.99
N ALA A 54 -5.27 -0.29 8.76
CA ALA A 54 -5.79 -1.07 7.64
C ALA A 54 -4.66 -1.74 6.88
N ASN A 55 -4.89 -2.99 6.49
CA ASN A 55 -3.99 -3.77 5.67
C ASN A 55 -4.76 -4.26 4.44
N PHE A 56 -4.18 -4.15 3.26
CA PHE A 56 -4.82 -4.60 2.02
C PHE A 56 -3.81 -4.93 0.93
N ARG A 57 -4.29 -5.48 -0.17
CA ARG A 57 -3.48 -5.82 -1.33
C ARG A 57 -4.06 -5.23 -2.61
N ILE A 58 -3.19 -5.02 -3.58
CA ILE A 58 -3.54 -4.67 -4.97
C ILE A 58 -2.69 -5.53 -5.89
N TYR A 59 -3.33 -6.20 -6.85
CA TYR A 59 -2.62 -6.93 -7.89
C TYR A 59 -2.10 -5.95 -8.95
N LEU A 60 -0.82 -6.05 -9.29
CA LEU A 60 -0.21 -5.24 -10.34
C LEU A 60 -0.35 -5.95 -11.68
N ASN A 61 -0.53 -5.18 -12.76
CA ASN A 61 -0.54 -5.73 -14.12
C ASN A 61 0.88 -5.82 -14.70
N SER A 62 1.83 -6.21 -13.84
CA SER A 62 3.25 -6.16 -14.11
C SER A 62 3.82 -7.56 -14.30
N LYS A 63 4.54 -7.75 -15.40
CA LYS A 63 5.21 -9.03 -15.75
C LYS A 63 6.68 -9.08 -15.34
N SER A 64 7.23 -7.97 -14.86
CA SER A 64 8.62 -7.85 -14.43
C SER A 64 8.72 -6.97 -13.19
N ILE A 65 9.79 -7.15 -12.42
CA ILE A 65 10.01 -6.38 -11.20
C ILE A 65 10.16 -4.88 -11.48
N GLU A 66 10.78 -4.50 -12.60
CA GLU A 66 10.98 -3.11 -12.97
C GLU A 66 9.65 -2.39 -13.18
N ASN A 67 8.70 -3.05 -13.86
CA ASN A 67 7.36 -2.52 -14.04
C ASN A 67 6.59 -2.48 -12.72
N ALA A 68 6.74 -3.49 -11.86
CA ALA A 68 6.08 -3.52 -10.57
C ALA A 68 6.59 -2.38 -9.65
N VAL A 69 7.89 -2.15 -9.64
CA VAL A 69 8.53 -1.02 -8.95
C VAL A 69 8.00 0.30 -9.49
N PHE A 70 7.97 0.48 -10.82
CA PHE A 70 7.46 1.70 -11.42
C PHE A 70 5.98 1.95 -11.10
N GLU A 71 5.10 0.96 -11.27
CA GLU A 71 3.68 1.05 -10.91
C GLU A 71 3.48 1.39 -9.43
N SER A 72 4.27 0.77 -8.54
CA SER A 72 4.17 1.04 -7.11
C SER A 72 4.56 2.46 -6.72
N LEU A 73 5.59 3.03 -7.37
CA LEU A 73 5.98 4.42 -7.17
C LEU A 73 4.88 5.37 -7.65
N LEU A 74 4.29 5.10 -8.82
CA LEU A 74 3.17 5.88 -9.34
C LEU A 74 1.96 5.85 -8.40
N LEU A 75 1.59 4.68 -7.88
CA LEU A 75 0.50 4.54 -6.91
C LEU A 75 0.83 5.29 -5.61
N SER A 76 2.06 5.16 -5.10
CA SER A 76 2.49 5.81 -3.86
C SER A 76 2.39 7.34 -3.93
N GLN A 77 2.73 7.92 -5.08
CA GLN A 77 2.65 9.37 -5.31
C GLN A 77 1.21 9.90 -5.19
N LYS A 78 0.21 9.08 -5.49
CA LYS A 78 -1.21 9.47 -5.35
C LYS A 78 -1.62 9.66 -3.88
N LEU A 79 -0.92 9.03 -2.93
CA LEU A 79 -1.22 9.15 -1.50
C LEU A 79 -0.38 10.21 -0.79
N GLY A 80 0.76 10.61 -1.35
CA GLY A 80 1.64 11.59 -0.74
C GLY A 80 2.99 11.71 -1.42
N PHE A 81 3.80 12.60 -0.87
CA PHE A 81 5.17 12.86 -1.28
C PHE A 81 6.15 12.41 -0.19
N ASP A 82 7.45 12.62 -0.43
CA ASP A 82 8.53 12.35 0.54
C ASP A 82 8.57 10.89 1.04
N TRP A 83 8.35 9.95 0.12
CA TRP A 83 8.49 8.53 0.38
C TRP A 83 9.96 8.17 0.65
N CYS A 84 10.21 7.49 1.76
CA CYS A 84 11.46 6.78 2.00
C CYS A 84 11.33 5.40 1.35
N VAL A 85 12.16 5.12 0.34
CA VAL A 85 12.11 3.88 -0.45
C VAL A 85 13.36 3.06 -0.21
N VAL A 86 13.20 1.75 -0.06
CA VAL A 86 14.29 0.78 0.08
C VAL A 86 14.18 -0.28 -1.00
N GLY A 87 15.28 -0.51 -1.72
CA GLY A 87 15.36 -1.43 -2.83
C GLY A 87 15.18 -0.77 -4.21
N PRO A 88 14.97 -1.56 -5.28
CA PRO A 88 14.77 -3.01 -5.25
C PRO A 88 16.06 -3.77 -4.93
N ILE A 89 15.96 -4.81 -4.09
CA ILE A 89 17.06 -5.73 -3.77
C ILE A 89 16.56 -7.16 -4.00
N GLU A 90 17.29 -7.94 -4.79
CA GLU A 90 17.05 -9.38 -4.92
C GLU A 90 17.63 -10.08 -3.69
N ILE A 91 16.76 -10.64 -2.84
CA ILE A 91 17.17 -11.32 -1.59
C ILE A 91 17.41 -12.81 -1.80
N GLN A 92 16.79 -13.40 -2.81
CA GLN A 92 17.00 -14.76 -3.33
C GLN A 92 16.69 -14.73 -4.84
N PRO A 93 17.12 -15.73 -5.64
CA PRO A 93 16.81 -15.76 -7.06
C PRO A 93 15.30 -15.58 -7.34
N ASN A 94 14.96 -14.52 -8.06
CA ASN A 94 13.59 -14.07 -8.37
C ASN A 94 12.74 -13.60 -7.18
N GLN A 95 13.32 -13.46 -5.99
CA GLN A 95 12.65 -12.90 -4.81
C GLN A 95 13.14 -11.48 -4.56
N TRP A 96 12.28 -10.51 -4.85
CA TRP A 96 12.60 -9.09 -4.76
C TRP A 96 12.02 -8.48 -3.50
N ASN A 97 12.81 -7.63 -2.84
CA ASN A 97 12.36 -6.76 -1.77
C ASN A 97 12.35 -5.31 -2.27
N PHE A 98 11.17 -4.71 -2.26
CA PHE A 98 10.97 -3.29 -2.53
C PHE A 98 9.89 -2.76 -1.60
N GLU A 99 10.20 -1.71 -0.84
CA GLU A 99 9.28 -1.11 0.12
C GLU A 99 9.35 0.41 0.09
N GLY A 100 8.24 1.05 0.43
CA GLY A 100 8.15 2.48 0.63
C GLY A 100 7.42 2.82 1.92
N VAL A 101 7.86 3.87 2.61
CA VAL A 101 7.21 4.41 3.80
C VAL A 101 7.00 5.92 3.65
N CYS A 102 5.80 6.38 3.97
CA CYS A 102 5.47 7.80 4.05
C CYS A 102 4.90 8.11 5.44
N ASN A 103 5.60 8.98 6.19
CA ASN A 103 5.23 9.36 7.55
C ASN A 103 4.22 10.50 7.62
N GLN A 104 4.06 11.27 6.54
CA GLN A 104 3.16 12.42 6.45
C GLN A 104 2.49 12.48 5.07
N PRO A 105 1.68 11.49 4.72
CA PRO A 105 0.97 11.49 3.45
C PRO A 105 0.02 12.68 3.35
N THR A 106 -0.16 13.20 2.14
CA THR A 106 -1.06 14.32 1.87
C THR A 106 -2.51 13.88 1.63
N PHE A 107 -2.74 12.57 1.50
CA PHE A 107 -4.08 12.01 1.33
C PHE A 107 -4.94 12.20 2.59
N LEU A 108 -6.21 12.54 2.39
CA LEU A 108 -7.13 12.89 3.47
C LEU A 108 -7.20 11.80 4.54
N SER A 109 -6.98 12.21 5.80
CA SER A 109 -7.03 11.35 6.99
C SER A 109 -6.00 10.22 7.01
N LEU A 110 -5.08 10.16 6.06
CA LEU A 110 -3.96 9.24 6.10
C LEU A 110 -2.90 9.83 7.04
N ASN A 111 -2.52 9.09 8.07
CA ASN A 111 -1.52 9.51 9.05
C ASN A 111 -0.15 8.92 8.74
N TRP A 112 -0.13 7.75 8.10
CA TRP A 112 1.08 7.01 7.76
C TRP A 112 0.72 5.94 6.74
N ALA A 113 1.63 5.63 5.83
CA ALA A 113 1.47 4.58 4.85
C ALA A 113 2.77 3.84 4.58
N ASN A 114 2.65 2.55 4.34
CA ASN A 114 3.72 1.69 3.85
C ASN A 114 3.17 0.78 2.76
N PHE A 115 4.00 0.53 1.76
CA PHE A 115 3.76 -0.52 0.80
C PHE A 115 5.00 -1.42 0.66
N LYS A 116 4.76 -2.64 0.20
CA LYS A 116 5.79 -3.61 -0.17
C LYS A 116 5.35 -4.41 -1.41
N ILE A 117 6.27 -4.62 -2.34
CA ILE A 117 6.08 -5.57 -3.44
C ILE A 117 6.35 -6.99 -2.94
N ASP A 118 5.47 -7.91 -3.32
CA ASP A 118 5.69 -9.35 -3.22
C ASP A 118 5.25 -10.03 -4.52
N SER A 119 5.70 -11.27 -4.71
CA SER A 119 5.26 -12.20 -5.75
C SER A 119 4.45 -13.34 -5.10
N GLU A 120 3.44 -13.87 -5.79
CA GLU A 120 2.76 -15.11 -5.37
C GLU A 120 3.67 -16.34 -5.51
#